data_AF-A0A0F9MHD7-F1
#
_entry.id   AF-A0A0F9MHD7-F1
#
_cell.length_a   1.000
_cell.length_b   1.000
_cell.length_c   1.000
_cell.angle_alpha   90.00
_cell.angle_beta   90.00
_cell.angle_gamma   90.00
#
_symmetry.space_group_name_H-M   'P 1'
#
loop_
_entity.id
_entity.type
_entity.pdbx_description
1 polymer ?
#
loop_
_entity_poly.entity_id
_entity_poly.type
_entity_poly.pdbx_seq_one_letter_code
_entity_poly.pdbx_strand_id
1 'polypeptide(L)'
;MAKLVLPLATLFALGGCQSVNSDPAKPAILTSVNPSVIATLQQAIQQAKGGALVTLSDSVFTKRSELLIDHAMSKGSDGRVIMGAHNIKSEKFILQLR
;
A
#
# COMPACT_ATOMS: atom_id res chain seq x y z
N MET A 1 -46.69 11.81 -34.55
CA MET A 1 -45.51 12.24 -33.77
C MET A 1 -45.26 11.22 -32.68
N ALA A 2 -43.99 10.77 -32.60
CA ALA A 2 -43.29 10.22 -31.45
C ALA A 2 -44.06 9.27 -30.51
N LYS A 3 -43.77 7.97 -30.58
CA LYS A 3 -43.76 7.04 -29.41
C LYS A 3 -43.32 5.63 -29.84
N LEU A 4 -42.09 5.50 -30.33
CA LEU A 4 -41.47 4.17 -30.47
C LEU A 4 -39.94 4.26 -30.37
N VAL A 5 -39.47 5.01 -29.38
CA VAL A 5 -38.04 5.14 -29.07
C VAL A 5 -37.89 4.95 -27.56
N LEU A 6 -38.26 3.79 -27.04
CA LEU A 6 -38.15 3.53 -25.60
C LEU A 6 -37.70 2.12 -25.16
N PRO A 7 -37.25 1.17 -26.02
CA PRO A 7 -36.57 -0.01 -25.50
C PRO A 7 -35.05 -0.02 -25.73
N LEU A 8 -34.49 0.90 -26.54
CA LEU A 8 -33.06 0.81 -26.92
C LEU A 8 -32.10 1.54 -25.98
N ALA A 9 -32.60 2.45 -25.13
CA ALA A 9 -31.76 3.20 -24.19
C ALA A 9 -31.32 2.39 -22.95
N THR A 10 -31.99 1.27 -22.67
CA THR A 10 -31.70 0.43 -21.50
C THR A 10 -30.54 -0.55 -21.72
N LEU A 11 -30.09 -0.78 -22.96
CA LEU A 11 -28.97 -1.69 -23.23
C LEU A 11 -27.59 -1.08 -22.99
N PHE A 12 -27.46 0.25 -22.96
CA PHE A 12 -26.18 0.93 -22.71
C PHE A 12 -25.80 1.04 -21.23
N ALA A 13 -26.70 0.67 -20.30
CA ALA A 13 -26.44 0.68 -18.86
C ALA A 13 -25.70 -0.58 -18.34
N LEU A 14 -25.46 -1.58 -19.20
CA LEU A 14 -24.73 -2.80 -18.85
C LEU A 14 -23.21 -2.69 -19.02
N GLY A 15 -22.69 -1.53 -19.42
CA GLY A 15 -21.24 -1.22 -19.43
C GLY A 15 -20.66 -0.87 -18.05
N GLY A 16 -21.26 -1.38 -16.97
CA GLY A 16 -20.76 -1.19 -15.61
C GLY A 16 -19.50 -2.02 -15.38
N CYS A 17 -18.37 -1.33 -15.22
CA CYS A 17 -17.07 -1.86 -14.83
C CYS A 17 -16.66 -3.16 -15.54
N GLN A 18 -15.87 -3.02 -16.61
CA GLN A 18 -14.88 -4.05 -16.95
C GLN A 18 -14.11 -4.32 -15.65
N SER A 19 -14.46 -5.40 -14.96
CA SER A 19 -13.73 -5.87 -13.80
C SER A 19 -12.32 -6.09 -14.30
N VAL A 20 -11.42 -5.17 -13.95
CA VAL A 20 -9.99 -5.34 -14.20
C VAL A 20 -9.68 -6.67 -13.55
N ASN A 21 -9.51 -7.71 -14.39
CA ASN A 21 -9.04 -9.02 -14.01
C ASN A 21 -7.64 -8.79 -13.45
N SER A 22 -7.59 -8.38 -12.18
CA SER A 22 -6.36 -8.24 -11.44
C SER A 22 -6.00 -9.66 -11.10
N ASP A 23 -5.13 -10.24 -11.94
CA ASP A 23 -4.44 -11.48 -11.62
C ASP A 23 -3.98 -11.39 -10.15
N PRO A 24 -4.30 -12.38 -9.30
CA PRO A 24 -3.97 -12.31 -7.88
C PRO A 24 -2.48 -12.02 -7.71
N ALA A 25 -2.21 -10.85 -7.13
CA ALA A 25 -0.86 -10.34 -6.98
C ALA A 25 0.00 -11.34 -6.20
N LYS A 26 1.07 -11.84 -6.82
CA LYS A 26 1.88 -12.93 -6.28
C LYS A 26 2.93 -12.36 -5.32
N PRO A 27 3.09 -12.93 -4.11
CA PRO A 27 4.13 -12.49 -3.18
C PRO A 27 5.51 -12.59 -3.81
N ALA A 28 6.32 -11.56 -3.64
CA ALA A 28 7.62 -11.43 -4.29
C ALA A 28 8.74 -11.19 -3.28
N ILE A 29 9.94 -11.68 -3.61
CA ILE A 29 11.17 -11.41 -2.87
C ILE A 29 12.20 -10.76 -3.80
N LEU A 30 13.08 -9.94 -3.22
CA LEU A 30 14.19 -9.30 -3.92
C LEU A 30 15.41 -10.22 -3.90
N THR A 31 15.96 -10.52 -5.07
CA THR A 31 17.18 -11.33 -5.22
C THR A 31 18.46 -10.50 -5.03
N SER A 32 18.40 -9.21 -5.36
CA SER A 32 19.47 -8.25 -5.10
C SER A 32 18.89 -6.96 -4.56
N VAL A 33 19.45 -6.46 -3.46
CA VAL A 33 19.12 -5.16 -2.89
C VAL A 33 20.35 -4.27 -3.01
N ASN A 34 20.15 -3.08 -3.56
CA ASN A 34 21.16 -2.03 -3.61
C ASN A 34 20.59 -0.74 -3.00
N PRO A 35 21.43 0.26 -2.69
CA PRO A 35 20.96 1.49 -2.05
C PRO A 35 19.85 2.22 -2.83
N SER A 36 19.86 2.16 -4.17
CA SER A 36 18.84 2.78 -5.02
C SER A 36 17.47 2.10 -4.90
N VAL A 37 17.45 0.76 -4.78
CA VAL A 37 16.22 -0.01 -4.53
C VAL A 37 15.68 0.31 -3.13
N ILE A 38 16.55 0.42 -2.13
CA ILE A 38 16.15 0.81 -0.77
C ILE A 38 15.53 2.20 -0.78
N ALA A 39 16.15 3.18 -1.43
CA ALA A 39 15.62 4.54 -1.52
C ALA A 39 14.23 4.57 -2.19
N THR A 40 14.06 3.80 -3.28
CA THR A 40 12.77 3.67 -3.97
C THR A 40 11.71 3.07 -3.04
N LEU A 41 12.06 2.01 -2.30
CA LEU A 41 11.15 1.38 -1.33
C LEU A 41 10.79 2.33 -0.19
N GLN A 42 11.77 3.07 0.34
CA GLN A 42 11.54 4.07 1.39
C GLN A 42 10.56 5.15 0.92
N GLN A 43 10.75 5.65 -0.30
CA GLN A 43 9.86 6.64 -0.89
C GLN A 43 8.46 6.06 -1.12
N ALA A 44 8.34 4.84 -1.67
CA ALA A 44 7.05 4.20 -1.89
C ALA A 44 6.28 3.96 -0.57
N ILE A 45 6.98 3.49 0.47
CA ILE A 45 6.38 3.30 1.79
C ILE A 45 6.01 4.65 2.42
N GLN A 46 6.85 5.69 2.26
CA GLN A 46 6.52 7.03 2.74
C GLN A 46 5.27 7.59 2.06
N GLN A 47 5.12 7.40 0.75
CA GLN A 47 3.92 7.82 0.02
C GLN A 47 2.68 7.04 0.46
N ALA A 48 2.82 5.73 0.73
CA ALA A 48 1.70 4.89 1.15
C ALA A 48 1.26 5.15 2.61
N LYS A 49 2.21 5.34 3.52
CA LYS A 49 1.95 5.60 4.95
C LYS A 49 1.64 7.06 5.24
N GLY A 50 2.30 7.97 4.53
CA GLY A 50 2.43 9.38 4.90
C GLY A 50 3.45 9.60 6.03
N GLY A 51 3.91 10.84 6.18
CA GLY A 51 4.80 11.27 7.26
C GLY A 51 6.29 11.05 6.99
N ALA A 52 7.05 10.70 8.03
CA ALA A 52 8.50 10.60 7.98
C ALA A 52 9.00 9.36 7.23
N LEU A 53 10.16 9.51 6.59
CA LEU A 53 10.86 8.42 5.91
C LEU A 53 11.15 7.27 6.89
N VAL A 54 10.90 6.05 6.46
CA VAL A 54 11.19 4.85 7.26
C VAL A 54 12.62 4.40 7.04
N THR A 55 13.29 3.95 8.09
CA THR A 55 14.59 3.26 7.97
C THR A 55 14.34 1.81 7.61
N LEU A 56 14.85 1.36 6.47
CA LEU A 56 14.77 -0.03 6.03
C LEU A 56 16.12 -0.73 6.23
N SER A 57 16.08 -2.03 6.48
CA SER A 57 17.27 -2.88 6.49
C SER A 57 17.74 -3.17 5.06
N ASP A 58 19.05 -3.36 4.88
CA ASP A 58 19.66 -3.76 3.60
C ASP A 58 19.13 -5.11 3.08
N SER A 59 18.55 -5.92 3.97
CA SER A 59 17.93 -7.21 3.62
C SER A 59 16.40 -7.13 3.48
N VAL A 60 15.83 -5.95 3.28
CA VAL A 60 14.37 -5.79 3.12
C VAL A 60 13.86 -6.58 1.91
N PHE A 61 12.76 -7.30 2.09
CA PHE A 61 12.15 -8.17 1.10
C PHE A 61 13.02 -9.29 0.50
N THR A 62 14.22 -9.59 1.02
CA THR A 62 15.08 -10.65 0.46
C THR A 62 14.71 -12.05 0.92
N LYS A 63 14.28 -12.18 2.18
CA LYS A 63 13.92 -13.47 2.80
C LYS A 63 12.40 -13.71 2.87
N ARG A 64 11.62 -12.64 2.87
CA ARG A 64 10.17 -12.66 3.04
C ARG A 64 9.56 -11.56 2.18
N SER A 65 8.39 -11.81 1.61
CA SER A 65 7.63 -10.80 0.87
C SER A 65 6.90 -9.81 1.77
N GLU A 66 6.96 -9.99 3.10
CA GLU A 66 6.24 -9.18 4.07
C GLU A 66 7.22 -8.33 4.89
N LEU A 67 6.84 -7.07 5.08
CA LEU A 67 7.53 -6.12 5.94
C LEU A 67 6.52 -5.59 6.97
N LEU A 68 6.87 -5.71 8.25
CA LEU A 68 6.14 -5.10 9.34
C LEU A 68 6.89 -3.87 9.80
N ILE A 69 6.19 -2.74 9.91
CA ILE A 69 6.73 -1.48 10.39
C ILE A 69 6.06 -1.16 11.71
N ASP A 70 6.86 -1.15 12.77
CA ASP A 70 6.42 -0.73 14.09
C ASP A 70 6.57 0.78 14.24
N HIS A 71 5.64 1.37 15.00
CA HIS A 71 5.69 2.78 15.33
C HIS A 71 6.45 2.97 16.64
N ALA A 72 7.48 3.81 16.62
CA ALA A 72 8.10 4.26 17.85
C ALA A 72 7.07 5.06 18.67
N MET A 73 7.10 4.88 19.99
CA MET A 73 6.23 5.63 20.89
C MET A 73 6.58 7.12 20.84
N SER A 74 5.64 7.94 20.36
CA SER A 74 5.81 9.39 20.34
C SER A 74 6.01 9.93 21.76
N LYS A 75 7.05 10.73 21.94
CA LYS A 75 7.35 11.41 23.21
C LYS A 75 6.92 12.87 23.14
N GLY A 76 6.38 13.39 24.23
CA GLY A 76 6.06 14.81 24.40
C GLY A 76 7.32 15.65 24.62
N SER A 77 7.13 16.96 24.72
CA SER A 77 8.22 17.91 25.01
C SER A 77 8.90 17.68 26.36
N ASP A 78 8.25 16.94 27.27
CA ASP A 78 8.76 16.51 28.57
C ASP A 78 9.55 15.19 28.51
N GLY A 79 9.73 14.61 27.32
CA GLY A 79 10.41 13.34 27.11
C GLY A 79 9.60 12.11 27.52
N ARG A 80 8.37 12.28 28.01
CA ARG A 80 7.47 11.18 28.39
C ARG A 80 6.66 10.72 27.19
N VAL A 81 6.28 9.45 27.17
CA VAL A 81 5.42 8.91 26.10
C VAL A 81 4.06 9.61 26.15
N ILE A 82 3.59 10.11 25.01
CA ILE A 82 2.29 10.74 24.89
C ILE A 82 1.21 9.70 25.24
N MET A 83 0.27 10.07 26.13
CA MET A 83 -0.86 9.21 26.47
C MET A 83 -1.61 8.79 25.19
N GLY A 84 -1.79 7.48 25.01
CA GLY A 84 -2.39 6.89 23.80
C GLY A 84 -1.39 6.41 22.74
N ALA A 85 -0.11 6.80 22.79
CA ALA A 85 0.92 6.35 21.84
C ALA A 85 1.39 4.89 22.05
N HIS A 86 0.80 4.17 23.00
CA HIS A 86 1.13 2.77 23.32
C HIS A 86 0.31 1.73 22.54
N ASN A 87 -0.68 2.15 21.75
CA ASN A 87 -1.58 1.25 21.03
C ASN A 87 -1.65 1.54 19.52
N ILE A 88 -0.56 2.06 18.96
CA ILE A 88 -0.44 2.25 17.52
C ILE A 88 -0.14 0.88 16.91
N LYS A 89 -1.04 0.39 16.05
CA LYS A 89 -0.87 -0.90 15.39
C LYS A 89 0.28 -0.85 14.39
N SER A 90 1.02 -1.95 14.29
CA SER A 90 2.04 -2.12 13.26
C SER A 90 1.41 -2.15 11.86
N GLU A 91 2.09 -1.55 10.91
CA GLU A 91 1.68 -1.56 9.51
C GLU A 91 2.32 -2.74 8.77
N LYS A 92 1.53 -3.40 7.91
CA LYS A 92 1.99 -4.54 7.10
C LYS A 92 2.05 -4.14 5.63
N PHE A 93 3.24 -4.26 5.05
CA PHE A 93 3.49 -4.10 3.62
C PHE A 93 3.84 -5.45 3.00
N ILE A 94 3.28 -5.74 1.83
CA ILE A 94 3.57 -6.97 1.07
C ILE A 94 4.10 -6.57 -0.30
N LEU A 95 5.31 -7.03 -0.62
CA LEU A 95 5.87 -6.88 -1.96
C LEU A 95 5.21 -7.90 -2.90
N GLN A 96 4.71 -7.43 -4.03
CA GLN A 96 3.97 -8.24 -4.98
C GLN A 96 4.50 -8.04 -6.41
N LEU A 97 4.51 -9.12 -7.19
CA LEU A 97 4.68 -9.09 -8.64
C LEU A 97 3.31 -8.93 -9.28
N ARG A 98 3.24 -8.06 -10.28
CA ARG A 98 2.04 -7.78 -11.08
C ARG A 98 2.29 -8.11 -12.54
#